data_AF-A0A448ZC58-F1
#
_entry.id   AF-A0A448ZC58-F1
#
_cell.length_a   1.000
_cell.length_b   1.000
_cell.length_c   1.000
_cell.angle_alpha   90.00
_cell.angle_beta   90.00
_cell.angle_gamma   90.00
#
_symmetry.space_group_name_H-M   'P 1'
#
loop_
_entity.id
_entity.type
_entity.pdbx_description
1 polymer ?
#
loop_
_entity_poly.entity_id
_entity_poly.type
_entity_poly.pdbx_seq_one_letter_code
_entity_poly.pdbx_strand_id
1 'polypeptide(L)'
;MLRLLPSQTRIRTRSAVVMGHRRQQRHASLLARNRKHKTKQKQHPGPPQHQASYTRTMAAGATGAGATSETTPSHYKEHYENFKRADSYERAYFYEPGAYMKHMVDLLWDRLRLESKNSTTTPKGSSAGARTRCILDIGGGTGNFAQALMKKQEAGKWSGSSRIVVVDPFLEPTAGGSIDGLVSFVKAPAEDFLRAPSLSGDCWRTHRIDREFGGYDQILLKEMVHHLKNEDRVGIFRGMREGLVPSETRTAASPPSLLIITRPQTEIDYPLWDEARSVWKENQPSIEEIEEELREAGFTNLERTLETYPCSISLKQWQTMVKDRFWSTFSNFSDEELEEACERIAREHTRNSKNETNNEEEDTVVHFEDRLFFLTAS
;
A
#
# COMPACT_ATOMS: atom_id res chain seq x y z
N MET A 1 44.68 20.42 -39.04
CA MET A 1 44.04 21.71 -39.33
C MET A 1 43.50 21.64 -40.77
N LEU A 2 42.27 21.12 -40.93
CA LEU A 2 41.52 21.10 -42.19
C LEU A 2 40.05 20.93 -41.79
N ARG A 3 39.29 22.03 -41.91
CA ARG A 3 37.86 22.11 -41.58
C ARG A 3 37.05 21.69 -42.82
N LEU A 4 36.19 20.69 -42.65
CA LEU A 4 35.16 20.31 -43.62
C LEU A 4 33.84 21.03 -43.26
N LEU A 5 33.20 21.57 -44.31
CA LEU A 5 31.90 22.25 -44.28
C LEU A 5 30.73 21.24 -44.18
N PRO A 6 29.57 21.63 -43.62
CA PRO A 6 28.40 20.76 -43.53
C PRO A 6 27.49 20.86 -44.77
N SER A 7 27.04 19.70 -45.28
CA SER A 7 26.00 19.61 -46.31
C SER A 7 24.60 19.75 -45.68
N GLN A 8 23.82 20.72 -46.14
CA GLN A 8 22.38 20.77 -45.91
C GLN A 8 21.64 20.02 -47.01
N THR A 9 20.83 19.04 -46.63
CA THR A 9 19.89 18.38 -47.53
C THR A 9 18.47 18.70 -47.07
N ARG A 10 17.78 19.55 -47.85
CA ARG A 10 16.32 19.73 -47.79
C ARG A 10 15.65 18.54 -48.47
N ILE A 11 14.74 17.86 -47.77
CA ILE A 11 13.71 17.04 -48.41
C ILE A 11 12.34 17.59 -47.98
N ARG A 12 11.58 18.01 -49.00
CA ARG A 12 10.16 18.35 -48.93
C ARG A 12 9.36 17.05 -48.74
N THR A 13 8.43 17.01 -47.79
CA THR A 13 7.32 16.05 -47.80
C THR A 13 6.01 16.80 -47.98
N ARG A 14 5.23 16.34 -48.96
CA ARG A 14 3.92 16.82 -49.36
C ARG A 14 2.86 16.33 -48.38
N SER A 15 1.86 17.18 -48.15
CA SER A 15 0.57 16.82 -47.58
C SER A 15 -0.13 15.75 -48.43
N ALA A 16 -0.70 14.75 -47.77
CA ALA A 16 -1.83 13.98 -48.27
C ALA A 16 -2.85 13.86 -47.12
N VAL A 17 -3.96 14.54 -47.32
CA VAL A 17 -5.24 14.36 -46.62
C VAL A 17 -5.83 13.02 -47.06
N VAL A 18 -6.74 12.46 -46.25
CA VAL A 18 -7.62 11.29 -46.49
C VAL A 18 -7.16 9.98 -45.85
N MET A 19 -7.67 9.71 -44.64
CA MET A 19 -8.40 8.48 -44.23
C MET A 19 -8.41 8.35 -42.71
N GLY A 20 -9.61 8.21 -42.11
CA GLY A 20 -9.71 7.96 -40.67
C GLY A 20 -11.06 8.16 -39.99
N HIS A 21 -12.15 8.43 -40.72
CA HIS A 21 -13.51 8.34 -40.16
C HIS A 21 -13.94 6.87 -40.04
N ARG A 22 -13.49 6.17 -38.99
CA ARG A 22 -13.99 4.84 -38.60
C ARG A 22 -13.52 4.41 -37.20
N ARG A 23 -13.84 5.20 -36.16
CA ARG A 23 -13.66 4.71 -34.76
C ARG A 23 -14.59 5.32 -33.69
N GLN A 24 -15.73 5.92 -34.09
CA GLN A 24 -16.72 6.49 -33.15
C GLN A 24 -18.13 5.86 -33.22
N GLN A 25 -18.30 4.68 -33.82
CA GLN A 25 -19.62 4.01 -33.91
C GLN A 25 -19.73 2.67 -33.18
N ARG A 26 -18.86 2.37 -32.20
CA ARG A 26 -19.01 1.15 -31.37
C ARG A 26 -19.38 1.37 -29.91
N HIS A 27 -19.51 2.61 -29.43
CA HIS A 27 -19.89 2.89 -28.03
C HIS A 27 -21.37 3.24 -27.81
N ALA A 28 -22.17 3.38 -28.87
CA ALA A 28 -23.60 3.73 -28.77
C ALA A 28 -24.56 2.53 -28.92
N SER A 29 -24.07 1.31 -29.12
CA SER A 29 -24.92 0.13 -29.40
C SER A 29 -25.13 -0.83 -28.22
N LEU A 30 -24.44 -0.65 -27.08
CA LEU A 30 -24.62 -1.51 -25.90
C LEU A 30 -25.61 -0.96 -24.86
N LEU A 31 -25.93 0.34 -24.90
CA LEU A 31 -26.86 0.98 -23.95
C LEU A 31 -28.33 0.96 -24.39
N ALA A 32 -28.64 0.42 -25.57
CA ALA A 32 -30.01 0.41 -26.12
C ALA A 32 -30.75 -0.94 -26.05
N ARG A 33 -30.15 -1.99 -25.44
CA ARG A 33 -30.74 -3.36 -25.42
C ARG A 33 -31.36 -3.83 -24.11
N ASN A 34 -31.34 -3.04 -23.02
CA ASN A 34 -31.95 -3.45 -21.74
C ASN A 34 -33.21 -2.67 -21.31
N ARG A 35 -33.86 -1.95 -22.23
CA ARG A 35 -35.20 -1.38 -22.00
C ARG A 35 -36.22 -2.02 -22.93
N LYS A 36 -36.72 -3.21 -22.57
CA LYS A 36 -38.06 -3.73 -22.94
C LYS A 36 -38.24 -5.18 -22.44
N HIS A 37 -38.73 -5.32 -21.20
CA HIS A 37 -39.67 -6.37 -20.77
C HIS A 37 -40.16 -5.98 -19.36
N LYS A 38 -41.25 -5.21 -19.27
CA LYS A 38 -42.60 -5.66 -18.90
C LYS A 38 -42.69 -6.36 -17.54
N THR A 39 -43.05 -5.56 -16.54
CA THR A 39 -44.18 -5.74 -15.61
C THR A 39 -44.88 -7.10 -15.69
N LYS A 40 -44.72 -7.92 -14.65
CA LYS A 40 -45.77 -8.79 -14.11
C LYS A 40 -45.58 -8.95 -12.60
N GLN A 41 -46.51 -8.32 -11.88
CA GLN A 41 -46.80 -8.47 -10.47
C GLN A 41 -47.17 -9.94 -10.19
N LYS A 42 -46.47 -10.59 -9.27
CA LYS A 42 -46.95 -11.79 -8.57
C LYS A 42 -46.56 -11.65 -7.09
N GLN A 43 -47.57 -11.65 -6.25
CA GLN A 43 -47.48 -11.78 -4.79
C GLN A 43 -47.08 -13.22 -4.43
N HIS A 44 -46.31 -13.36 -3.34
CA HIS A 44 -46.17 -14.49 -2.39
C HIS A 44 -44.72 -14.56 -1.85
N PRO A 45 -44.48 -15.28 -0.73
CA PRO A 45 -44.87 -15.01 0.65
C PRO A 45 -43.64 -14.58 1.48
N GLY A 46 -43.87 -14.05 2.69
CA GLY A 46 -42.80 -13.52 3.54
C GLY A 46 -41.77 -14.58 3.99
N PRO A 47 -40.52 -14.15 4.30
CA PRO A 47 -39.48 -15.04 4.78
C PRO A 47 -39.75 -15.51 6.22
N PRO A 48 -39.30 -16.72 6.59
CA PRO A 48 -39.45 -17.24 7.95
C PRO A 48 -38.62 -16.44 8.94
N GLN A 49 -39.27 -16.01 10.02
CA GLN A 49 -38.65 -15.42 11.19
C GLN A 49 -37.84 -16.51 11.93
N HIS A 50 -36.52 -16.46 11.85
CA HIS A 50 -35.68 -17.06 12.88
C HIS A 50 -35.40 -16.01 13.96
N GLN A 51 -36.20 -16.06 15.02
CA GLN A 51 -35.93 -15.37 16.28
C GLN A 51 -34.82 -16.14 17.01
N ALA A 52 -33.62 -15.57 17.07
CA ALA A 52 -32.67 -15.87 18.14
C ALA A 52 -32.86 -14.80 19.22
N SER A 53 -33.65 -15.14 20.23
CA SER A 53 -33.90 -14.31 21.41
C SER A 53 -32.67 -14.28 22.31
N TYR A 54 -31.97 -13.15 22.37
CA TYR A 54 -31.11 -12.83 23.51
C TYR A 54 -31.91 -11.99 24.50
N THR A 55 -32.58 -12.66 25.43
CA THR A 55 -33.10 -12.05 26.66
C THR A 55 -31.92 -11.63 27.54
N ARG A 56 -31.66 -10.34 27.64
CA ARG A 56 -30.78 -9.75 28.67
C ARG A 56 -31.63 -9.38 29.87
N THR A 57 -31.58 -10.21 30.90
CA THR A 57 -32.16 -9.91 32.22
C THR A 57 -31.44 -8.70 32.82
N MET A 58 -32.17 -7.62 33.04
CA MET A 58 -31.73 -6.50 33.88
C MET A 58 -31.82 -6.92 35.35
N ALA A 59 -30.68 -6.95 36.04
CA ALA A 59 -30.63 -6.94 37.49
C ALA A 59 -29.78 -5.73 37.92
N ALA A 60 -30.42 -4.82 38.65
CA ALA A 60 -29.77 -3.72 39.33
C ALA A 60 -29.09 -4.22 40.61
N GLY A 61 -27.89 -3.72 40.90
CA GLY A 61 -27.21 -4.00 42.17
C GLY A 61 -25.77 -3.48 42.27
N ALA A 62 -25.64 -2.23 42.72
CA ALA A 62 -24.63 -1.70 43.65
C ALA A 62 -23.09 -1.86 43.41
N THR A 63 -22.46 -0.68 43.27
CA THR A 63 -21.22 -0.20 43.92
C THR A 63 -19.91 -1.00 43.84
N GLY A 64 -18.87 -0.34 43.31
CA GLY A 64 -17.52 -0.40 43.91
C GLY A 64 -16.37 -0.77 42.98
N ALA A 65 -15.48 0.22 42.77
CA ALA A 65 -14.03 0.11 42.56
C ALA A 65 -13.46 -0.57 41.29
N GLY A 66 -12.67 0.23 40.54
CA GLY A 66 -11.43 -0.21 39.90
C GLY A 66 -11.54 -1.11 38.67
N ALA A 67 -12.07 -0.58 37.56
CA ALA A 67 -11.94 -1.24 36.26
C ALA A 67 -10.63 -0.82 35.59
N THR A 68 -9.61 -1.67 35.67
CA THR A 68 -8.56 -1.72 34.65
C THR A 68 -9.24 -2.01 33.31
N SER A 69 -9.12 -1.07 32.38
CA SER A 69 -9.54 -1.24 30.99
C SER A 69 -8.76 -2.38 30.37
N GLU A 70 -9.31 -3.60 30.40
CA GLU A 70 -8.90 -4.68 29.51
C GLU A 70 -9.22 -4.21 28.08
N THR A 71 -8.21 -3.62 27.44
CA THR A 71 -8.18 -3.42 26.00
C THR A 71 -8.38 -4.79 25.36
N THR A 72 -9.50 -4.96 24.67
CA THR A 72 -9.75 -6.07 23.76
C THR A 72 -8.48 -6.24 22.91
N PRO A 73 -7.92 -7.45 22.79
CA PRO A 73 -6.77 -7.67 21.91
C PRO A 73 -7.12 -7.10 20.54
N SER A 74 -6.31 -6.17 20.03
CA SER A 74 -6.58 -5.67 18.69
C SER A 74 -6.48 -6.87 17.74
N HIS A 75 -7.47 -7.03 16.87
CA HIS A 75 -7.51 -8.03 15.80
C HIS A 75 -6.18 -8.10 15.00
N TYR A 76 -5.40 -7.01 15.06
CA TYR A 76 -4.08 -6.86 14.48
C TYR A 76 -3.02 -7.78 15.10
N LYS A 77 -3.01 -7.97 16.42
CA LYS A 77 -2.04 -8.84 17.10
C LYS A 77 -2.27 -10.31 16.72
N GLU A 78 -3.53 -10.72 16.62
CA GLU A 78 -3.89 -12.07 16.16
C GLU A 78 -3.48 -12.32 14.71
N HIS A 79 -3.59 -11.32 13.82
CA HIS A 79 -3.14 -11.49 12.43
C HIS A 79 -1.65 -11.83 12.32
N TYR A 80 -0.78 -11.11 13.05
CA TYR A 80 0.66 -11.38 13.04
C TYR A 80 1.07 -12.62 13.83
N GLU A 81 0.41 -12.91 14.94
CA GLU A 81 0.67 -14.11 15.76
C GLU A 81 0.16 -15.40 15.09
N ASN A 82 -0.89 -15.32 14.27
CA ASN A 82 -1.45 -16.47 13.55
C ASN A 82 -0.72 -16.82 12.25
N PHE A 83 0.26 -16.03 11.80
CA PHE A 83 1.17 -16.49 10.76
C PHE A 83 2.01 -17.64 11.31
N LYS A 84 1.57 -18.88 11.02
CA LYS A 84 2.18 -20.13 11.49
C LYS A 84 3.70 -20.18 11.25
N ARG A 85 4.26 -19.35 10.34
CA ARG A 85 5.69 -19.03 10.17
C ARG A 85 5.85 -17.65 9.52
N ALA A 86 6.57 -16.70 10.12
CA ALA A 86 6.95 -15.42 9.47
C ALA A 86 7.60 -15.63 8.08
N ASP A 87 8.30 -16.75 7.91
CA ASP A 87 8.90 -17.19 6.64
C ASP A 87 7.89 -17.42 5.50
N SER A 88 6.61 -17.64 5.80
CA SER A 88 5.58 -17.81 4.76
C SER A 88 5.19 -16.48 4.12
N TYR A 89 5.06 -15.43 4.94
CA TYR A 89 4.70 -14.09 4.48
C TYR A 89 5.78 -13.51 3.54
N GLU A 90 7.05 -13.61 3.91
CA GLU A 90 8.16 -13.10 3.10
C GLU A 90 8.42 -13.90 1.82
N ARG A 91 7.81 -15.08 1.68
CA ARG A 91 7.84 -15.91 0.47
C ARG A 91 6.60 -15.76 -0.40
N ALA A 92 5.61 -14.97 0.00
CA ALA A 92 4.48 -14.67 -0.88
C ALA A 92 4.97 -13.82 -2.07
N TYR A 93 4.36 -14.04 -3.23
CA TYR A 93 4.72 -13.42 -4.51
C TYR A 93 4.94 -11.89 -4.44
N PHE A 94 4.14 -11.20 -3.63
CA PHE A 94 4.19 -9.73 -3.49
C PHE A 94 5.32 -9.22 -2.59
N TYR A 95 5.94 -10.09 -1.80
CA TYR A 95 6.94 -9.75 -0.78
C TYR A 95 8.30 -10.40 -1.06
N GLU A 96 8.32 -11.51 -1.81
CA GLU A 96 9.56 -12.15 -2.20
C GLU A 96 10.36 -11.29 -3.20
N PRO A 97 11.70 -11.37 -3.18
CA PRO A 97 12.53 -10.73 -4.20
C PRO A 97 12.17 -11.24 -5.60
N GLY A 98 11.77 -10.32 -6.49
CA GLY A 98 11.34 -10.67 -7.84
C GLY A 98 10.97 -9.46 -8.69
N ALA A 99 10.34 -9.71 -9.84
CA ALA A 99 9.95 -8.66 -10.78
C ALA A 99 8.94 -7.67 -10.16
N TYR A 100 7.99 -8.17 -9.37
CA TYR A 100 7.01 -7.34 -8.65
C TYR A 100 7.69 -6.42 -7.63
N MET A 101 8.53 -6.97 -6.75
CA MET A 101 9.29 -6.18 -5.77
C MET A 101 10.16 -5.13 -6.46
N LYS A 102 10.87 -5.51 -7.53
CA LYS A 102 11.69 -4.56 -8.31
C LYS A 102 10.84 -3.43 -8.89
N HIS A 103 9.68 -3.75 -9.48
CA HIS A 103 8.76 -2.75 -10.03
C HIS A 103 8.29 -1.77 -8.94
N MET A 104 7.88 -2.29 -7.77
CA MET A 104 7.47 -1.47 -6.64
C MET A 104 8.60 -0.58 -6.12
N VAL A 105 9.82 -1.10 -6.02
CA VAL A 105 11.00 -0.34 -5.62
C VAL A 105 11.31 0.76 -6.63
N ASP A 106 11.19 0.49 -7.94
CA ASP A 106 11.38 1.47 -9.00
C ASP A 106 10.35 2.60 -8.89
N LEU A 107 9.06 2.27 -8.74
CA LEU A 107 7.99 3.27 -8.53
C LEU A 107 8.23 4.11 -7.28
N LEU A 108 8.53 3.47 -6.15
CA LEU A 108 8.76 4.20 -4.90
C LEU A 108 9.98 5.10 -4.95
N TRP A 109 11.04 4.66 -5.63
CA TRP A 109 12.23 5.45 -5.86
C TRP A 109 11.92 6.75 -6.61
N ASP A 110 11.08 6.67 -7.65
CA ASP A 110 10.65 7.81 -8.46
C ASP A 110 9.72 8.74 -7.66
N ARG A 111 8.75 8.17 -6.94
CA ARG A 111 7.73 8.92 -6.17
C ARG A 111 8.33 9.64 -4.97
N LEU A 112 9.24 8.97 -4.27
CA LEU A 112 10.03 9.60 -3.22
C LEU A 112 11.11 10.52 -3.83
N ARG A 113 11.31 10.55 -5.16
CA ARG A 113 12.31 11.38 -5.83
C ARG A 113 13.68 11.20 -5.19
N LEU A 114 14.12 9.94 -5.10
CA LEU A 114 15.43 9.59 -4.55
C LEU A 114 16.57 9.84 -5.57
N GLU A 115 16.23 10.12 -6.83
CA GLU A 115 17.14 10.37 -7.96
C GLU A 115 17.81 11.75 -8.02
N SER A 116 17.59 12.66 -7.07
CA SER A 116 18.00 14.06 -7.28
C SER A 116 19.50 14.29 -7.25
N LYS A 117 20.12 14.33 -8.44
CA LYS A 117 21.57 14.44 -8.60
C LYS A 117 22.03 15.61 -7.76
N ASN A 118 23.11 15.43 -7.01
CA ASN A 118 23.83 16.53 -6.36
C ASN A 118 23.86 17.69 -7.34
N SER A 119 23.07 18.74 -7.04
CA SER A 119 23.21 19.99 -7.74
C SER A 119 24.67 20.37 -7.55
N THR A 120 25.46 20.28 -8.62
CA THR A 120 26.90 20.54 -8.63
C THR A 120 27.24 22.00 -8.30
N THR A 121 26.23 22.79 -7.94
CA THR A 121 26.37 24.12 -7.38
C THR A 121 26.37 24.06 -5.86
N THR A 122 27.32 23.35 -5.27
CA THR A 122 27.67 23.59 -3.87
C THR A 122 28.22 25.02 -3.78
N PRO A 123 27.59 25.94 -3.04
CA PRO A 123 28.16 27.26 -2.82
C PRO A 123 29.52 27.06 -2.14
N LYS A 124 30.60 27.53 -2.78
CA LYS A 124 31.93 27.54 -2.18
C LYS A 124 31.86 28.35 -0.88
N GLY A 125 31.76 27.69 0.27
CA GLY A 125 31.80 28.34 1.58
C GLY A 125 31.00 27.69 2.72
N SER A 126 30.06 26.78 2.46
CA SER A 126 29.31 26.13 3.54
C SER A 126 29.93 24.79 3.93
N SER A 127 30.78 24.80 4.96
CA SER A 127 31.35 23.60 5.59
C SER A 127 30.39 22.91 6.58
N ALA A 128 29.13 23.33 6.66
CA ALA A 128 28.10 22.63 7.42
C ALA A 128 27.70 21.37 6.63
N GLY A 129 28.03 20.19 7.15
CA GLY A 129 27.70 18.90 6.52
C GLY A 129 26.22 18.84 6.17
N ALA A 130 25.90 18.49 4.92
CA ALA A 130 24.52 18.36 4.48
C ALA A 130 23.80 17.32 5.36
N ARG A 131 22.63 17.69 5.88
CA ARG A 131 21.79 16.79 6.68
C ARG A 131 21.47 15.52 5.88
N THR A 132 21.60 14.37 6.52
CA THR A 132 21.15 13.08 5.98
C THR A 132 19.63 13.10 5.81
N ARG A 133 19.15 12.77 4.61
CA ARG A 133 17.72 12.63 4.34
C ARG A 133 17.16 11.45 5.12
N CYS A 134 16.05 11.63 5.82
CA CYS A 134 15.44 10.61 6.66
C CYS A 134 14.01 10.33 6.18
N ILE A 135 13.70 9.05 5.93
CA ILE A 135 12.38 8.58 5.51
C ILE A 135 11.86 7.65 6.61
N LEU A 136 10.64 7.87 7.09
CA LEU A 136 9.97 6.92 7.98
C LEU A 136 9.16 5.93 7.15
N ASP A 137 9.32 4.64 7.41
CA ASP A 137 8.51 3.56 6.82
C ASP A 137 7.61 2.98 7.92
N ILE A 138 6.36 3.43 7.98
CA ILE A 138 5.41 3.07 9.03
C ILE A 138 4.69 1.79 8.62
N GLY A 139 4.70 0.79 9.51
CA GLY A 139 4.21 -0.55 9.19
C GLY A 139 5.14 -1.32 8.24
N GLY A 140 6.43 -0.97 8.22
CA GLY A 140 7.42 -1.60 7.32
C GLY A 140 7.78 -3.04 7.70
N GLY A 141 7.24 -3.59 8.79
CA GLY A 141 7.44 -4.97 9.22
C GLY A 141 8.91 -5.34 9.37
N THR A 142 9.35 -6.38 8.66
CA THR A 142 10.75 -6.86 8.64
C THR A 142 11.74 -5.89 8.00
N GLY A 143 11.26 -4.83 7.34
CA GLY A 143 12.08 -3.85 6.62
C GLY A 143 12.63 -4.37 5.30
N ASN A 144 12.15 -5.52 4.78
CA ASN A 144 12.60 -6.06 3.49
C ASN A 144 12.46 -5.05 2.35
N PHE A 145 11.35 -4.30 2.34
CA PHE A 145 11.12 -3.25 1.35
C PHE A 145 12.09 -2.07 1.50
N ALA A 146 12.28 -1.58 2.73
CA ALA A 146 13.24 -0.52 3.05
C ALA A 146 14.67 -0.90 2.64
N GLN A 147 15.09 -2.15 2.90
CA GLN A 147 16.39 -2.67 2.48
C GLN A 147 16.51 -2.73 0.95
N ALA A 148 15.48 -3.16 0.24
CA ALA A 148 15.48 -3.20 -1.22
C ALA A 148 15.62 -1.80 -1.84
N LEU A 149 14.94 -0.80 -1.27
CA LEU A 149 15.11 0.62 -1.64
C LEU A 149 16.56 1.08 -1.44
N MET A 150 17.18 0.79 -0.29
CA MET A 150 18.56 1.20 -0.02
C MET A 150 19.60 0.47 -0.89
N LYS A 151 19.41 -0.81 -1.20
CA LYS A 151 20.28 -1.54 -2.14
C LYS A 151 20.29 -0.92 -3.54
N LYS A 152 19.14 -0.42 -4.03
CA LYS A 152 19.05 0.31 -5.30
C LYS A 152 19.88 1.61 -5.26
N GLN A 153 19.90 2.31 -4.12
CA GLN A 153 20.73 3.50 -3.90
C GLN A 153 22.23 3.19 -4.08
N GLU A 154 22.70 2.13 -3.44
CA GLU A 154 24.10 1.70 -3.49
C GLU A 154 24.51 1.32 -4.91
N ALA A 155 23.68 0.53 -5.60
CA ALA A 155 23.92 0.11 -6.98
C ALA A 155 23.97 1.30 -7.96
N GLY A 156 23.20 2.36 -7.69
CA GLY A 156 23.15 3.58 -8.49
C GLY A 156 24.38 4.49 -8.36
N LYS A 157 25.40 4.12 -7.55
CA LYS A 157 26.56 4.98 -7.20
C LYS A 157 26.12 6.37 -6.69
N TRP A 158 25.07 6.37 -5.88
CA TRP A 158 24.50 7.58 -5.33
C TRP A 158 25.40 8.19 -4.26
N SER A 159 25.62 9.51 -4.33
CA SER A 159 26.44 10.25 -3.37
C SER A 159 25.64 10.94 -2.26
N GLY A 160 24.30 10.84 -2.27
CA GLY A 160 23.46 11.41 -1.23
C GLY A 160 23.30 10.44 -0.05
N SER A 161 23.34 10.97 1.16
CA SER A 161 23.07 10.21 2.37
C SER A 161 21.56 10.22 2.63
N SER A 162 20.85 9.19 2.15
CA SER A 162 19.48 8.89 2.61
C SER A 162 19.51 7.73 3.60
N ARG A 163 18.58 7.73 4.54
CA ARG A 163 18.31 6.65 5.49
C ARG A 163 16.81 6.39 5.59
N ILE A 164 16.45 5.16 5.91
CA ILE A 164 15.09 4.74 6.22
C ILE A 164 15.02 4.30 7.69
N VAL A 165 13.99 4.76 8.40
CA VAL A 165 13.64 4.26 9.73
C VAL A 165 12.32 3.51 9.64
N VAL A 166 12.38 2.20 9.80
CA VAL A 166 11.20 1.33 9.87
C VAL A 166 10.59 1.45 11.25
N VAL A 167 9.31 1.81 11.30
CA VAL A 167 8.54 1.96 12.54
C VAL A 167 7.39 0.97 12.52
N ASP A 168 7.41 -0.01 13.42
CA ASP A 168 6.40 -1.07 13.43
C ASP A 168 6.23 -1.63 14.85
N PRO A 169 4.98 -1.84 15.33
CA PRO A 169 4.73 -2.30 16.70
C PRO A 169 5.16 -3.76 16.95
N PHE A 170 5.39 -4.55 15.91
CA PHE A 170 5.70 -5.97 16.01
C PHE A 170 7.17 -6.32 15.84
N LEU A 171 8.04 -5.32 15.70
CA LEU A 171 9.48 -5.56 15.64
C LEU A 171 9.97 -6.34 16.87
N GLU A 172 10.84 -7.30 16.63
CA GLU A 172 11.51 -8.02 17.70
C GLU A 172 12.39 -7.05 18.51
N PRO A 173 12.50 -7.19 19.85
CA PRO A 173 13.34 -6.32 20.68
C PRO A 173 14.81 -6.25 20.21
N THR A 174 15.28 -7.28 19.49
CA THR A 174 16.64 -7.39 18.94
C THR A 174 16.78 -6.84 17.52
N ALA A 175 15.69 -6.44 16.85
CA ALA A 175 15.73 -5.81 15.53
C ALA A 175 16.42 -4.44 15.50
N GLY A 176 16.91 -3.94 16.65
CA GLY A 176 17.76 -2.76 16.75
C GLY A 176 19.15 -2.88 16.10
N GLY A 177 19.48 -4.01 15.46
CA GLY A 177 20.67 -4.18 14.65
C GLY A 177 20.58 -3.41 13.33
N SER A 178 21.33 -2.32 13.23
CA SER A 178 21.55 -1.59 11.98
C SER A 178 22.17 -2.51 10.92
N ILE A 179 21.46 -2.74 9.81
CA ILE A 179 22.08 -3.27 8.59
C ILE A 179 22.74 -2.06 7.91
N ASP A 180 24.07 -1.97 8.06
CA ASP A 180 24.95 -0.99 7.40
C ASP A 180 24.66 0.51 7.63
N GLY A 181 23.84 0.85 8.63
CA GLY A 181 23.55 2.22 9.04
C GLY A 181 22.58 2.98 8.13
N LEU A 182 22.08 2.34 7.06
CA LEU A 182 21.13 2.94 6.12
C LEU A 182 19.66 2.67 6.50
N VAL A 183 19.39 1.49 7.08
CA VAL A 183 18.07 1.14 7.61
C VAL A 183 18.17 0.96 9.12
N SER A 184 17.27 1.59 9.86
CA SER A 184 17.16 1.43 11.31
C SER A 184 15.72 1.11 11.70
N PHE A 185 15.54 0.53 12.88
CA PHE A 185 14.25 0.01 13.33
C PHE A 185 13.82 0.65 14.65
N VAL A 186 12.55 1.01 14.75
CA VAL A 186 11.90 1.54 15.95
C VAL A 186 10.64 0.73 16.22
N LYS A 187 10.63 0.01 17.33
CA LYS A 187 9.42 -0.67 17.81
C LYS A 187 8.46 0.35 18.41
N ALA A 188 7.48 0.81 17.64
CA ALA A 188 6.46 1.74 18.10
C ALA A 188 5.17 1.61 17.26
N PRO A 189 4.00 1.87 17.87
CA PRO A 189 2.74 1.96 17.14
C PRO A 189 2.60 3.30 16.41
N ALA A 190 1.76 3.36 15.37
CA ALA A 190 1.50 4.61 14.64
C ALA A 190 0.70 5.62 15.49
N GLU A 191 -0.05 5.14 16.47
CA GLU A 191 -0.81 5.92 17.45
C GLU A 191 0.08 6.85 18.29
N ASP A 192 1.39 6.61 18.32
CA ASP A 192 2.35 7.55 18.90
C ASP A 192 2.33 8.93 18.21
N PHE A 193 1.81 9.03 16.99
CA PHE A 193 1.58 10.31 16.31
C PHE A 193 0.42 11.13 16.91
N LEU A 194 -0.52 10.50 17.63
CA LEU A 194 -1.60 11.21 18.33
C LEU A 194 -1.08 12.07 19.49
N ARG A 195 0.10 11.73 20.02
CA ARG A 195 0.72 12.48 21.11
C ARG A 195 1.50 13.66 20.54
N ALA A 196 1.31 14.82 21.16
CA ALA A 196 2.16 15.97 20.89
C ALA A 196 3.64 15.59 21.16
N PRO A 197 4.60 16.07 20.34
CA PRO A 197 6.01 15.86 20.61
C PRO A 197 6.35 16.38 22.01
N SER A 198 6.67 15.49 22.96
CA SER A 198 7.08 15.94 24.28
C SER A 198 8.55 16.34 24.25
N LEU A 199 8.87 17.45 24.93
CA LEU A 199 10.25 17.86 25.21
C LEU A 199 10.93 16.93 26.23
N SER A 200 10.17 16.05 26.90
CA SER A 200 10.66 15.20 28.00
C SER A 200 11.48 13.98 27.54
N GLY A 201 11.74 13.82 26.25
CA GLY A 201 12.74 12.89 25.74
C GLY A 201 12.32 11.41 25.64
N ASP A 202 11.09 11.06 26.03
CA ASP A 202 10.59 9.68 25.98
C ASP A 202 9.90 9.32 24.65
N CYS A 203 9.78 10.27 23.71
CA CYS A 203 9.21 10.02 22.40
C CYS A 203 10.30 9.62 21.41
N TRP A 204 10.16 8.46 20.75
CA TRP A 204 11.11 8.02 19.72
C TRP A 204 11.26 9.03 18.58
N ARG A 205 10.20 9.81 18.29
CA ARG A 205 10.21 10.90 17.32
C ARG A 205 11.24 11.96 17.70
N THR A 206 11.21 12.46 18.93
CA THR A 206 12.09 13.55 19.37
C THR A 206 13.49 13.07 19.79
N HIS A 207 13.58 11.94 20.50
CA HIS A 207 14.87 11.49 21.03
C HIS A 207 15.79 10.87 19.99
N ARG A 208 15.21 10.13 19.03
CA ARG A 208 15.98 9.40 18.04
C ARG A 208 15.99 10.12 16.70
N ILE A 209 14.81 10.44 16.15
CA ILE A 209 14.73 11.01 14.80
C ILE A 209 15.20 12.47 14.79
N ASP A 210 14.67 13.32 15.68
CA ASP A 210 15.07 14.72 15.69
C ASP A 210 16.53 14.91 16.11
N ARG A 211 17.01 14.15 17.11
CA ARG A 211 18.41 14.24 17.56
C ARG A 211 19.43 13.70 16.55
N GLU A 212 19.14 12.57 15.92
CA GLU A 212 20.10 11.90 15.03
C GLU A 212 20.05 12.47 13.60
N PHE A 213 18.86 12.86 13.14
CA PHE A 213 18.62 13.23 11.74
C PHE A 213 18.12 14.66 11.55
N GLY A 214 17.83 15.40 12.62
CA GLY A 214 17.22 16.73 12.52
C GLY A 214 15.80 16.69 11.95
N GLY A 215 15.06 15.62 12.23
CA GLY A 215 13.71 15.37 11.75
C GLY A 215 13.66 14.42 10.54
N TYR A 216 12.47 14.22 9.99
CA TYR A 216 12.24 13.36 8.84
C TYR A 216 11.68 14.15 7.64
N ASP A 217 12.17 13.81 6.45
CA ASP A 217 11.76 14.42 5.19
C ASP A 217 10.46 13.81 4.70
N GLN A 218 10.29 12.51 4.83
CA GLN A 218 9.15 11.82 4.24
C GLN A 218 8.67 10.69 5.10
N ILE A 219 7.41 10.34 4.91
CA ILE A 219 6.78 9.19 5.55
C ILE A 219 6.19 8.32 4.44
N LEU A 220 6.40 7.01 4.54
CA LEU A 220 5.81 5.98 3.70
C LEU A 220 4.86 5.12 4.54
N LEU A 221 3.63 4.94 4.05
CA LEU A 221 2.64 4.00 4.56
C LEU A 221 2.29 3.06 3.41
N LYS A 222 2.97 1.91 3.33
CA LYS A 222 2.70 0.92 2.26
C LYS A 222 1.77 -0.17 2.78
N GLU A 223 0.58 -0.26 2.19
CA GLU A 223 -0.43 -1.30 2.48
C GLU A 223 -0.80 -1.43 3.96
N MET A 224 -0.66 -0.34 4.73
CA MET A 224 -0.90 -0.37 6.17
C MET A 224 -2.05 0.55 6.62
N VAL A 225 -2.46 1.52 5.80
CA VAL A 225 -3.42 2.57 6.21
C VAL A 225 -4.74 2.00 6.76
N HIS A 226 -5.18 0.86 6.23
CA HIS A 226 -6.39 0.16 6.67
C HIS A 226 -6.26 -0.54 8.03
N HIS A 227 -5.05 -0.62 8.59
CA HIS A 227 -4.81 -1.09 9.95
C HIS A 227 -4.96 0.01 11.00
N LEU A 228 -5.02 1.28 10.59
CA LEU A 228 -5.30 2.39 11.48
C LEU A 228 -6.78 2.43 11.80
N LYS A 229 -7.12 2.71 13.07
CA LYS A 229 -8.51 2.94 13.46
C LYS A 229 -9.07 4.18 12.77
N ASN A 230 -10.30 4.08 12.30
CA ASN A 230 -10.94 5.16 11.55
C ASN A 230 -11.00 6.46 12.35
N GLU A 231 -11.34 6.38 13.63
CA GLU A 231 -11.42 7.51 14.55
C GLU A 231 -10.06 8.19 14.86
N ASP A 232 -8.95 7.48 14.67
CA ASP A 232 -7.61 7.98 14.99
C ASP A 232 -6.84 8.50 13.76
N ARG A 233 -7.23 8.10 12.53
CA ARG A 233 -6.49 8.39 11.28
C ARG A 233 -6.18 9.88 11.10
N VAL A 234 -7.16 10.76 11.25
CA VAL A 234 -6.97 12.21 11.12
C VAL A 234 -5.93 12.74 12.11
N GLY A 235 -6.00 12.29 13.37
CA GLY A 235 -5.05 12.68 14.41
C GLY A 235 -3.64 12.18 14.11
N ILE A 236 -3.51 10.93 13.65
CA ILE A 236 -2.23 10.33 13.24
C ILE A 236 -1.64 11.11 12.06
N PHE A 237 -2.42 11.36 11.01
CA PHE A 237 -1.97 12.14 9.84
C PHE A 237 -1.56 13.56 10.22
N ARG A 238 -2.26 14.21 11.16
CA ARG A 238 -1.89 15.53 11.67
C ARG A 238 -0.54 15.48 12.39
N GLY A 239 -0.36 14.50 13.27
CA GLY A 239 0.91 14.31 13.99
C GLY A 239 2.08 13.99 13.06
N MET A 240 1.84 13.23 11.98
CA MET A 240 2.80 12.97 10.91
C MET A 240 3.20 14.25 10.18
N ARG A 241 2.20 15.06 9.78
CA ARG A 241 2.43 16.36 9.14
C ARG A 241 3.27 17.29 10.01
N GLU A 242 2.95 17.39 11.29
CA GLU A 242 3.60 18.29 12.24
C GLU A 242 5.08 17.96 12.49
N GLY A 243 5.50 16.70 12.29
CA GLY A 243 6.91 16.33 12.45
C GLY A 243 7.72 16.28 11.15
N LEU A 244 7.09 16.48 9.99
CA LEU A 244 7.84 16.68 8.74
C LEU A 244 8.72 17.92 8.87
N VAL A 245 9.97 17.84 8.41
CA VAL A 245 10.89 19.00 8.43
C VAL A 245 10.28 20.17 7.64
N PRO A 246 10.37 21.43 8.12
CA PRO A 246 9.86 22.56 7.37
C PRO A 246 10.54 22.70 6.01
N SER A 247 9.81 23.12 4.97
CA SER A 247 10.40 23.26 3.63
C SER A 247 11.52 24.31 3.55
N GLU A 248 11.58 25.23 4.51
CA GLU A 248 12.56 26.32 4.58
C GLU A 248 13.95 25.84 5.05
N THR A 249 14.04 24.70 5.75
CA THR A 249 15.30 24.17 6.29
C THR A 249 16.05 23.28 5.29
N ARG A 250 15.75 23.37 3.99
CA ARG A 250 16.09 22.34 3.00
C ARG A 250 17.45 22.52 2.33
N THR A 251 18.13 21.37 2.22
CA THR A 251 19.17 21.05 1.24
C THR A 251 18.72 19.94 0.26
N ALA A 252 17.58 19.27 0.52
CA ALA A 252 17.09 18.12 -0.23
C ALA A 252 16.09 18.51 -1.34
N ALA A 253 16.10 17.75 -2.43
CA ALA A 253 15.39 18.08 -3.66
C ALA A 253 13.89 17.79 -3.69
N SER A 254 13.39 17.03 -2.72
CA SER A 254 11.98 16.59 -2.66
C SER A 254 11.26 17.28 -1.51
N PRO A 255 10.00 17.75 -1.71
CA PRO A 255 9.22 18.32 -0.62
C PRO A 255 8.97 17.33 0.49
N PRO A 256 8.87 17.82 1.74
CA PRO A 256 8.41 16.98 2.82
C PRO A 256 7.03 16.44 2.47
N SER A 257 6.85 15.13 2.61
CA SER A 257 5.63 14.50 2.12
C SER A 257 5.30 13.22 2.84
N LEU A 258 4.01 12.95 2.96
CA LEU A 258 3.46 11.64 3.28
C LEU A 258 3.10 10.93 1.97
N LEU A 259 3.58 9.71 1.77
CA LEU A 259 3.22 8.84 0.66
C LEU A 259 2.47 7.63 1.20
N ILE A 260 1.20 7.50 0.81
CA ILE A 260 0.37 6.33 1.10
C ILE A 260 0.28 5.48 -0.17
N ILE A 261 0.55 4.19 -0.03
CA ILE A 261 0.29 3.18 -1.05
C ILE A 261 -0.78 2.24 -0.52
N THR A 262 -1.88 2.11 -1.26
CA THR A 262 -3.00 1.25 -0.87
C THR A 262 -3.71 0.68 -2.09
N ARG A 263 -4.44 -0.43 -1.92
CA ARG A 263 -5.22 -1.05 -2.99
C ARG A 263 -6.66 -0.50 -3.06
N PRO A 264 -7.33 -0.57 -4.22
CA PRO A 264 -8.72 -0.18 -4.35
C PRO A 264 -9.67 -0.99 -3.46
N GLN A 265 -10.70 -0.33 -2.95
CA GLN A 265 -11.75 -0.95 -2.14
C GLN A 265 -12.66 -1.89 -2.97
N THR A 266 -13.00 -1.53 -4.21
CA THR A 266 -14.06 -2.23 -4.99
C THR A 266 -13.65 -2.64 -6.40
N GLU A 267 -12.63 -2.02 -6.99
CA GLU A 267 -12.16 -2.31 -8.35
C GLU A 267 -10.98 -3.28 -8.33
N ILE A 268 -11.25 -4.53 -7.96
CA ILE A 268 -10.23 -5.60 -7.89
C ILE A 268 -10.63 -6.81 -8.73
N ASP A 269 -9.65 -7.44 -9.35
CA ASP A 269 -9.80 -8.64 -10.21
C ASP A 269 -8.98 -9.83 -9.67
N TYR A 270 -8.52 -9.74 -8.42
CA TYR A 270 -7.89 -10.87 -7.74
C TYR A 270 -8.78 -12.13 -7.80
N PRO A 271 -8.20 -13.34 -7.87
CA PRO A 271 -8.95 -14.59 -7.83
C PRO A 271 -9.50 -14.88 -6.42
N LEU A 272 -10.51 -14.11 -6.04
CA LEU A 272 -11.27 -14.19 -4.79
C LEU A 272 -12.70 -14.67 -5.04
N TRP A 273 -13.28 -15.33 -4.05
CA TRP A 273 -14.69 -15.65 -3.98
C TRP A 273 -15.49 -14.48 -3.40
N ASP A 274 -16.81 -14.51 -3.54
CA ASP A 274 -17.68 -13.35 -3.25
C ASP A 274 -17.60 -12.89 -1.78
N GLU A 275 -17.48 -13.84 -0.86
CA GLU A 275 -17.35 -13.61 0.56
C GLU A 275 -16.01 -12.93 0.88
N ALA A 276 -14.89 -13.39 0.31
CA ALA A 276 -13.60 -12.71 0.44
C ALA A 276 -13.60 -11.31 -0.18
N ARG A 277 -14.30 -11.10 -1.30
CA ARG A 277 -14.47 -9.75 -1.89
C ARG A 277 -15.27 -8.82 -0.97
N SER A 278 -16.25 -9.36 -0.26
CA SER A 278 -17.05 -8.60 0.71
C SER A 278 -16.19 -8.17 1.89
N VAL A 279 -15.44 -9.12 2.49
CA VAL A 279 -14.48 -8.83 3.56
C VAL A 279 -13.40 -7.84 3.12
N TRP A 280 -12.88 -7.99 1.89
CA TRP A 280 -11.93 -7.03 1.31
C TRP A 280 -12.50 -5.62 1.29
N LYS A 281 -13.70 -5.47 0.70
CA LYS A 281 -14.36 -4.19 0.54
C LYS A 281 -14.62 -3.51 1.88
N GLU A 282 -15.05 -4.27 2.88
CA GLU A 282 -15.38 -3.75 4.22
C GLU A 282 -14.14 -3.29 4.99
N ASN A 283 -13.00 -3.96 4.77
CA ASN A 283 -11.77 -3.67 5.51
C ASN A 283 -10.84 -2.68 4.81
N GLN A 284 -11.13 -2.27 3.57
CA GLN A 284 -10.32 -1.25 2.87
C GLN A 284 -11.04 0.10 2.92
N PRO A 285 -10.37 1.18 3.39
CA PRO A 285 -10.91 2.53 3.25
C PRO A 285 -10.96 2.93 1.77
N SER A 286 -11.90 3.79 1.41
CA SER A 286 -11.92 4.35 0.06
C SER A 286 -10.79 5.37 -0.12
N ILE A 287 -10.29 5.55 -1.34
CA ILE A 287 -9.24 6.54 -1.59
C ILE A 287 -9.76 7.97 -1.34
N GLU A 288 -11.03 8.23 -1.65
CA GLU A 288 -11.70 9.50 -1.37
C GLU A 288 -11.74 9.82 0.13
N GLU A 289 -12.02 8.82 0.97
CA GLU A 289 -12.01 8.95 2.43
C GLU A 289 -10.61 9.29 2.96
N ILE A 290 -9.57 8.60 2.48
CA ILE A 290 -8.19 8.92 2.86
C ILE A 290 -7.84 10.36 2.45
N GLU A 291 -8.22 10.81 1.25
CA GLU A 291 -7.98 12.19 0.81
C GLU A 291 -8.70 13.22 1.69
N GLU A 292 -9.94 12.95 2.11
CA GLU A 292 -10.68 13.83 3.03
C GLU A 292 -10.00 13.93 4.39
N GLU A 293 -9.60 12.79 4.96
CA GLU A 293 -8.89 12.73 6.24
C GLU A 293 -7.54 13.46 6.18
N LEU A 294 -6.80 13.36 5.07
CA LEU A 294 -5.56 14.09 4.86
C LEU A 294 -5.79 15.61 4.79
N ARG A 295 -6.86 16.07 4.13
CA ARG A 295 -7.23 17.50 4.11
C ARG A 295 -7.58 17.98 5.51
N GLU A 296 -8.34 17.20 6.28
CA GLU A 296 -8.68 17.52 7.67
C GLU A 296 -7.45 17.54 8.59
N ALA A 297 -6.46 16.69 8.32
CA ALA A 297 -5.16 16.70 8.98
C ALA A 297 -4.29 17.91 8.61
N GLY A 298 -4.69 18.70 7.61
CA GLY A 298 -4.04 19.95 7.20
C GLY A 298 -3.07 19.82 6.03
N PHE A 299 -3.03 18.67 5.35
CA PHE A 299 -2.33 18.58 4.07
C PHE A 299 -3.07 19.37 2.99
N THR A 300 -2.33 20.08 2.14
CA THR A 300 -2.93 21.02 1.18
C THR A 300 -2.73 20.59 -0.26
N ASN A 301 -1.64 19.89 -0.55
CA ASN A 301 -1.31 19.42 -1.89
C ASN A 301 -1.42 17.89 -1.91
N LEU A 302 -2.50 17.39 -2.51
CA LEU A 302 -2.73 15.96 -2.70
C LEU A 302 -2.56 15.59 -4.17
N GLU A 303 -1.72 14.59 -4.44
CA GLU A 303 -1.53 14.00 -5.76
C GLU A 303 -1.82 12.51 -5.69
N ARG A 304 -2.74 12.04 -6.53
CA ARG A 304 -3.05 10.61 -6.65
C ARG A 304 -2.74 10.06 -8.03
N THR A 305 -2.26 8.83 -8.09
CA THR A 305 -2.14 8.05 -9.32
C THR A 305 -2.51 6.60 -9.05
N LEU A 306 -3.09 5.94 -10.06
CA LEU A 306 -3.33 4.50 -10.05
C LEU A 306 -2.24 3.83 -10.88
N GLU A 307 -1.44 2.98 -10.25
CA GLU A 307 -0.44 2.15 -10.90
C GLU A 307 -0.96 0.72 -11.01
N THR A 308 -0.59 0.04 -12.09
CA THR A 308 -1.05 -1.32 -12.39
C THR A 308 0.12 -2.23 -12.69
N TYR A 309 0.13 -3.43 -12.11
CA TYR A 309 1.11 -4.46 -12.43
C TYR A 309 0.41 -5.76 -12.86
N PRO A 310 0.70 -6.27 -14.07
CA PRO A 310 0.13 -7.54 -14.52
C PRO A 310 0.75 -8.70 -13.76
N CYS A 311 -0.05 -9.41 -12.98
CA CYS A 311 0.35 -10.60 -12.24
C CYS A 311 0.11 -11.85 -13.07
N SER A 312 1.06 -12.78 -12.97
CA SER A 312 1.02 -14.10 -13.56
C SER A 312 1.64 -15.06 -12.56
N ILE A 313 0.81 -15.91 -11.94
CA ILE A 313 1.20 -16.78 -10.84
C ILE A 313 0.56 -18.16 -11.03
N SER A 314 1.23 -19.24 -10.68
CA SER A 314 0.59 -20.56 -10.76
C SER A 314 -0.58 -20.64 -9.78
N LEU A 315 -1.65 -21.31 -10.18
CA LEU A 315 -2.84 -21.53 -9.36
C LEU A 315 -2.46 -22.18 -8.04
N LYS A 316 -1.51 -23.13 -8.07
CA LYS A 316 -1.00 -23.79 -6.86
C LYS A 316 -0.33 -22.79 -5.92
N GLN A 317 0.54 -21.91 -6.43
CA GLN A 317 1.18 -20.89 -5.60
C GLN A 317 0.16 -19.90 -5.03
N TRP A 318 -0.84 -19.48 -5.82
CA TRP A 318 -1.94 -18.65 -5.33
C TRP A 318 -2.73 -19.32 -4.20
N GLN A 319 -3.13 -20.57 -4.37
CA GLN A 319 -3.84 -21.34 -3.33
C GLN A 319 -3.00 -21.50 -2.07
N THR A 320 -1.70 -21.75 -2.19
CA THR A 320 -0.79 -21.78 -1.02
C THR A 320 -0.79 -20.44 -0.30
N MET A 321 -0.66 -19.32 -1.04
CA MET A 321 -0.71 -17.99 -0.44
C MET A 321 -2.03 -17.74 0.31
N VAL A 322 -3.17 -18.08 -0.29
CA VAL A 322 -4.50 -17.95 0.33
C VAL A 322 -4.58 -18.74 1.64
N LYS A 323 -4.14 -20.01 1.64
CA LYS A 323 -4.13 -20.87 2.84
C LYS A 323 -3.18 -20.35 3.93
N ASP A 324 -2.07 -19.76 3.52
CA ASP A 324 -1.09 -19.10 4.39
C ASP A 324 -1.56 -17.71 4.87
N ARG A 325 -2.75 -17.26 4.46
CA ARG A 325 -3.37 -15.99 4.87
C ARG A 325 -2.49 -14.76 4.63
N PHE A 326 -1.78 -14.73 3.51
CA PHE A 326 -0.82 -13.67 3.17
C PHE A 326 -1.42 -12.25 3.14
N TRP A 327 -2.75 -12.13 3.00
CA TRP A 327 -3.51 -10.91 3.23
C TRP A 327 -4.44 -11.08 4.44
N SER A 328 -4.55 -10.02 5.23
CA SER A 328 -5.44 -9.92 6.39
C SER A 328 -6.89 -10.28 6.09
N THR A 329 -7.36 -10.06 4.86
CA THR A 329 -8.66 -10.53 4.36
C THR A 329 -8.90 -12.00 4.67
N PHE A 330 -7.90 -12.87 4.47
CA PHE A 330 -8.03 -14.32 4.66
C PHE A 330 -8.03 -14.77 6.12
N SER A 331 -7.64 -13.90 7.06
CA SER A 331 -7.72 -14.19 8.50
C SER A 331 -9.16 -14.29 9.01
N ASN A 332 -10.15 -13.86 8.22
CA ASN A 332 -11.57 -13.95 8.56
C ASN A 332 -12.20 -15.32 8.25
N PHE A 333 -11.41 -16.29 7.76
CA PHE A 333 -11.90 -17.59 7.31
C PHE A 333 -11.18 -18.74 8.02
N SER A 334 -11.91 -19.82 8.30
CA SER A 334 -11.38 -21.06 8.88
C SER A 334 -10.47 -21.80 7.88
N ASP A 335 -9.67 -22.75 8.38
CA ASP A 335 -8.83 -23.58 7.50
C ASP A 335 -9.69 -24.38 6.50
N GLU A 336 -10.88 -24.85 6.91
CA GLU A 336 -11.85 -25.56 6.06
C GLU A 336 -12.45 -24.65 4.98
N GLU A 337 -12.86 -23.43 5.35
CA GLU A 337 -13.40 -22.45 4.40
C GLU A 337 -12.36 -22.07 3.33
N LEU A 338 -11.09 -21.92 3.73
CA LEU A 338 -9.99 -21.63 2.79
C LEU A 338 -9.69 -22.81 1.84
N GLU A 339 -9.86 -24.06 2.30
CA GLU A 339 -9.74 -25.24 1.44
C GLU A 339 -10.86 -25.26 0.38
N GLU A 340 -12.12 -25.11 0.80
CA GLU A 340 -13.28 -25.06 -0.10
C GLU A 340 -13.15 -23.90 -1.11
N ALA A 341 -12.66 -22.74 -0.65
CA ALA A 341 -12.40 -21.59 -1.51
C ALA A 341 -11.33 -21.88 -2.57
N CYS A 342 -10.24 -22.56 -2.20
CA CYS A 342 -9.21 -22.97 -3.17
C CYS A 342 -9.78 -23.90 -4.26
N GLU A 343 -10.65 -24.85 -3.89
CA GLU A 343 -11.33 -25.72 -4.85
C GLU A 343 -12.30 -24.96 -5.76
N ARG A 344 -13.00 -23.95 -5.23
CA ARG A 344 -13.86 -23.06 -6.02
C ARG A 344 -13.05 -22.29 -7.05
N ILE A 345 -11.95 -21.65 -6.64
CA ILE A 345 -11.05 -20.90 -7.54
C ILE A 345 -10.53 -21.80 -8.66
N ALA A 346 -10.09 -23.03 -8.33
CA ALA A 346 -9.61 -23.98 -9.32
C ALA A 346 -10.68 -24.37 -10.36
N ARG A 347 -11.92 -24.62 -9.92
CA ARG A 347 -13.05 -24.96 -10.80
C ARG A 347 -13.42 -23.81 -11.72
N GLU A 348 -13.49 -22.58 -11.19
CA GLU A 348 -13.80 -21.37 -11.97
C GLU A 348 -12.72 -21.14 -13.03
N HIS A 349 -11.46 -21.29 -12.66
CA HIS A 349 -10.35 -21.11 -13.60
C HIS A 349 -10.36 -22.18 -14.70
N THR A 350 -10.52 -23.47 -14.34
CA THR A 350 -10.59 -24.57 -15.33
C THR A 350 -11.75 -24.40 -16.30
N ARG A 351 -12.91 -23.89 -15.85
CA ARG A 351 -14.05 -23.58 -16.73
C ARG A 351 -13.71 -22.51 -17.76
N ASN A 352 -12.93 -21.51 -17.35
CA ASN A 352 -12.52 -20.43 -18.25
C ASN A 352 -11.46 -20.92 -19.26
N SER A 353 -10.51 -21.77 -18.84
CA SER A 353 -9.43 -22.29 -19.71
C SER A 353 -9.91 -23.34 -20.73
N LYS A 354 -10.94 -24.14 -20.41
CA LYS A 354 -11.48 -25.18 -21.33
C LYS A 354 -12.12 -24.63 -22.60
N ASN A 355 -12.35 -23.32 -22.67
CA ASN A 355 -12.78 -22.67 -23.90
C ASN A 355 -11.63 -22.36 -24.87
N GLU A 356 -10.37 -22.53 -24.48
CA GLU A 356 -9.23 -21.99 -25.25
C GLU A 356 -8.28 -23.02 -25.88
N THR A 357 -7.96 -24.19 -25.33
CA THR A 357 -7.32 -25.30 -26.10
C THR A 357 -7.08 -26.58 -25.26
N ASN A 358 -7.14 -27.75 -25.90
CA ASN A 358 -6.88 -29.08 -25.34
C ASN A 358 -5.37 -29.39 -25.27
N ASN A 359 -4.60 -28.77 -24.37
CA ASN A 359 -3.25 -29.23 -24.07
C ASN A 359 -3.12 -29.65 -22.60
N GLU A 360 -2.43 -30.76 -22.40
CA GLU A 360 -2.26 -31.51 -21.16
C GLU A 360 -1.37 -30.77 -20.15
N GLU A 361 -1.76 -30.84 -18.86
CA GLU A 361 -0.93 -30.62 -17.66
C GLU A 361 0.04 -29.42 -17.61
N GLU A 362 -0.26 -28.32 -18.31
CA GLU A 362 0.44 -27.07 -18.03
C GLU A 362 0.01 -26.53 -16.66
N ASP A 363 1.01 -26.20 -15.80
CA ASP A 363 0.80 -25.66 -14.45
C ASP A 363 -0.09 -24.42 -14.57
N THR A 364 -1.36 -24.59 -14.20
CA THR A 364 -2.42 -23.63 -14.53
C THR A 364 -2.06 -22.25 -13.99
N VAL A 365 -1.99 -21.23 -14.84
CA VAL A 365 -1.58 -19.87 -14.45
C VAL A 365 -2.79 -18.98 -14.28
N VAL A 366 -2.89 -18.31 -13.12
CA VAL A 366 -3.89 -17.26 -12.89
C VAL A 366 -3.30 -15.90 -13.24
N HIS A 367 -4.10 -15.10 -13.94
CA HIS A 367 -3.78 -13.73 -14.35
C HIS A 367 -4.74 -12.74 -13.70
N PHE A 368 -4.20 -11.63 -13.23
CA PHE A 368 -4.96 -10.50 -12.67
C PHE A 368 -4.06 -9.24 -12.68
N GLU A 369 -4.63 -8.07 -12.44
CA GLU A 369 -3.88 -6.81 -12.30
C GLU A 369 -3.82 -6.37 -10.84
N ASP A 370 -2.61 -6.31 -10.28
CA ASP A 370 -2.44 -5.64 -8.99
C ASP A 370 -2.47 -4.12 -9.21
N ARG A 371 -3.45 -3.48 -8.56
CA ARG A 371 -3.76 -2.07 -8.72
C ARG A 371 -3.47 -1.35 -7.42
N LEU A 372 -2.68 -0.27 -7.50
CA LEU A 372 -2.21 0.46 -6.33
C LEU A 372 -2.43 1.95 -6.53
N PHE A 373 -3.13 2.57 -5.58
CA PHE A 373 -3.14 4.00 -5.45
C PHE A 373 -1.86 4.46 -4.77
N PHE A 374 -1.17 5.41 -5.42
CA PHE A 374 -0.09 6.18 -4.83
C PHE A 374 -0.64 7.57 -4.53
N LEU A 375 -0.78 7.90 -3.25
CA LEU A 375 -1.29 9.17 -2.76
C LEU A 375 -0.18 9.92 -2.03
N THR A 376 0.30 11.00 -2.64
CA THR A 376 1.29 11.90 -2.04
C THR A 376 0.57 13.09 -1.44
N ALA A 377 0.88 13.43 -0.19
CA ALA A 377 0.35 14.57 0.54
C ALA A 377 1.50 15.46 1.04
N SER A 378 1.40 16.78 0.79
CA SER A 378 2.36 17.79 1.29
C SER A 378 1.72 19.10 1.76
#